data_AF-A0AAN9GDP5-F1
#
_entry.id   AF-A0AAN9GDP5-F1
#
_cell.length_a   1.000
_cell.length_b   1.000
_cell.length_c   1.000
_cell.angle_alpha   90.00
_cell.angle_beta   90.00
_cell.angle_gamma   90.00
#
_symmetry.space_group_name_H-M   'P 1'
#
loop_
_entity.id
_entity.type
_entity.pdbx_description
1 polymer ?
#
loop_
_entity_poly.entity_id
_entity_poly.type
_entity_poly.pdbx_seq_one_letter_code
_entity_poly.pdbx_strand_id
1 'polypeptide(L)'
;MPSNPAEIFARVAFYPTLFYTYVMSRVTSRQWYSRVDQWVVVGGLPIKSIAQQLVSEENIKGVVSLTQDFETEGITPSEKEWNDMGVEQLMASTVDFTGTPSQENIRRSVDFMMQHRQKNNSVYVHCKAGRTRSVTVVACYLIHVNQMTPEEAVDFVKSKRPHIWLREKQLKSIHAFYNGSTSSVSSSPSTTTVNSSNSSSLPK
;
A
#
# COMPACT_ATOMS: atom_id res chain seq x y z
N MET A 1 -11.98 -21.19 -18.39
CA MET A 1 -10.86 -21.80 -19.15
C MET A 1 -10.10 -20.66 -19.81
N PRO A 2 -8.83 -20.39 -19.46
CA PRO A 2 -8.11 -19.26 -20.05
C PRO A 2 -7.88 -19.52 -21.55
N SER A 3 -8.22 -18.54 -22.38
CA SER A 3 -8.16 -18.61 -23.85
C SER A 3 -6.86 -18.07 -24.45
N ASN A 4 -5.94 -17.54 -23.63
CA ASN A 4 -4.73 -16.85 -24.09
C ASN A 4 -3.43 -17.57 -23.67
N PRO A 5 -2.57 -17.99 -24.63
CA PRO A 5 -1.25 -18.57 -24.37
C PRO A 5 -0.34 -17.71 -23.49
N ALA A 6 -0.45 -16.38 -23.56
CA ALA A 6 0.35 -15.45 -22.75
C ALA A 6 0.03 -15.54 -21.26
N GLU A 7 -1.24 -15.76 -20.91
CA GLU A 7 -1.70 -15.93 -19.53
C GLU A 7 -1.17 -17.24 -18.94
N ILE A 8 -1.19 -18.32 -19.73
CA ILE A 8 -0.66 -19.63 -19.34
C ILE A 8 0.85 -19.55 -19.10
N PHE A 9 1.62 -18.92 -19.99
CA PHE A 9 3.05 -18.74 -19.81
C PHE A 9 3.37 -17.88 -18.58
N ALA A 10 2.64 -16.78 -18.36
CA ALA A 10 2.79 -15.95 -17.17
C ALA A 10 2.53 -16.75 -15.88
N ARG A 11 1.50 -17.61 -15.86
CA ARG A 11 1.21 -18.53 -14.74
C ARG A 11 2.36 -19.52 -14.51
N VAL A 12 2.84 -20.20 -15.55
CA VAL A 12 3.91 -21.21 -15.43
C VAL A 12 5.23 -20.58 -14.95
N ALA A 13 5.59 -19.39 -15.43
CA ALA A 13 6.78 -18.67 -14.96
C ALA A 13 6.62 -18.08 -13.55
N PHE A 14 5.37 -17.86 -13.09
CA PHE A 14 5.09 -17.27 -11.79
C PHE A 14 5.48 -18.19 -10.62
N TYR A 15 5.14 -19.48 -10.69
CA TYR A 15 5.36 -20.42 -9.58
C TYR A 15 6.84 -20.69 -9.24
N PRO A 16 7.74 -20.94 -10.22
CA PRO A 16 9.17 -21.14 -9.93
C PRO A 16 9.83 -19.90 -9.30
N THR A 17 9.46 -18.70 -9.76
CA THR A 17 10.02 -17.45 -9.21
C THR A 17 9.43 -17.10 -7.84
N LEU A 18 8.17 -17.48 -7.58
CA LEU A 18 7.58 -17.38 -6.24
C LEU A 18 8.26 -18.36 -5.28
N PHE A 19 8.42 -19.62 -5.69
CA PHE A 19 9.11 -20.63 -4.90
C PHE A 19 10.54 -20.22 -4.59
N TYR A 20 11.28 -19.71 -5.58
CA TYR A 20 12.61 -19.13 -5.37
C TYR A 20 12.58 -17.99 -4.34
N THR A 21 11.60 -17.08 -4.41
CA THR A 21 11.44 -16.00 -3.44
C THR A 21 11.18 -16.56 -2.02
N TYR A 22 10.34 -17.58 -1.90
CA TYR A 22 10.06 -18.29 -0.65
C TYR A 22 11.30 -18.96 -0.07
N VAL A 23 11.99 -19.80 -0.87
CA VAL A 23 13.23 -20.46 -0.44
C VAL A 23 14.29 -19.43 -0.05
N MET A 24 14.48 -18.38 -0.85
CA MET A 24 15.44 -17.33 -0.53
C MET A 24 15.08 -16.58 0.75
N SER A 25 13.80 -16.36 1.06
CA SER A 25 13.42 -15.75 2.35
C SER A 25 13.75 -16.61 3.58
N ARG A 26 13.81 -17.94 3.40
CA ARG A 26 14.15 -18.89 4.47
C ARG A 26 15.65 -19.12 4.60
N VAL A 27 16.38 -19.07 3.48
CA VAL A 27 17.81 -19.39 3.41
C VAL A 27 18.69 -18.14 3.57
N THR A 28 18.17 -16.97 3.25
CA THR A 28 18.89 -15.69 3.42
C THR A 28 18.33 -14.89 4.59
N SER A 29 19.04 -13.85 5.05
CA SER A 29 18.55 -12.91 6.07
C SER A 29 17.37 -12.03 5.62
N ARG A 30 16.71 -12.37 4.49
CA ARG A 30 15.62 -11.58 3.90
C ARG A 30 14.29 -11.92 4.57
N GLN A 31 13.84 -11.00 5.41
CA GLN A 31 12.52 -11.06 6.05
C GLN A 31 11.38 -11.11 5.03
N TRP A 32 10.42 -12.02 5.23
CA TRP A 32 9.25 -12.16 4.34
C TRP A 32 8.43 -10.87 4.28
N TYR A 33 8.18 -10.28 5.45
CA TYR A 33 7.55 -8.99 5.63
C TYR A 33 8.36 -8.12 6.60
N SER A 34 8.07 -6.83 6.61
CA SER A 34 8.71 -5.84 7.47
C SER A 34 7.65 -4.88 7.98
N ARG A 35 7.60 -4.61 9.28
CA ARG A 35 6.82 -3.50 9.82
C ARG A 35 7.49 -2.18 9.46
N VAL A 36 6.71 -1.27 8.87
CA VAL A 36 7.20 0.02 8.39
C VAL A 36 6.97 1.10 9.45
N ASP A 37 5.74 1.19 9.94
CA ASP A 37 5.34 2.06 11.05
C ASP A 37 4.40 1.31 12.01
N GLN A 38 3.73 2.03 12.91
CA GLN A 38 2.80 1.43 13.88
C GLN A 38 1.65 0.64 13.22
N TRP A 39 1.21 1.03 12.03
CA TRP A 39 -0.04 0.55 11.42
C TRP A 39 0.18 -0.25 10.14
N VAL A 40 1.37 -0.18 9.52
CA VAL A 40 1.61 -0.72 8.18
C VAL A 40 2.72 -1.75 8.20
N VAL A 41 2.40 -2.92 7.66
CA VAL A 41 3.34 -4.02 7.39
C VAL A 41 3.39 -4.26 5.89
N VAL A 42 4.60 -4.40 5.33
CA VAL A 42 4.81 -4.64 3.89
C VAL A 42 5.53 -5.96 3.66
N GLY A 43 5.08 -6.76 2.69
CA GLY A 43 5.72 -8.06 2.44
C GLY A 43 5.34 -8.76 1.15
N GLY A 44 5.80 -10.02 1.04
CA GLY A 44 5.47 -10.93 -0.05
C GLY A 44 4.05 -11.51 0.06
N LEU A 45 3.74 -12.50 -0.76
CA LEU A 45 2.43 -13.16 -0.72
C LEU A 45 2.09 -13.69 0.70
N PRO A 46 0.88 -13.44 1.23
CA PRO A 46 0.46 -13.99 2.50
C PRO A 46 0.03 -15.45 2.30
N ILE A 47 0.98 -16.38 2.22
CA ILE A 47 0.65 -17.82 2.23
C ILE A 47 -0.13 -18.14 3.51
N LYS A 48 -1.06 -19.10 3.49
CA LYS A 48 -2.01 -19.31 4.60
C LYS A 48 -1.39 -19.35 6.01
N SER A 49 -0.23 -19.99 6.18
CA SER A 49 0.48 -20.01 7.47
C SER A 49 1.02 -18.62 7.88
N ILE A 50 1.56 -17.85 6.93
CA ILE A 50 2.00 -16.47 7.17
C ILE A 50 0.80 -15.55 7.39
N ALA A 51 -0.32 -15.77 6.69
CA ALA A 51 -1.55 -15.03 6.92
C ALA A 51 -2.04 -15.18 8.37
N GLN A 52 -2.01 -16.40 8.92
CA GLN A 52 -2.32 -16.63 10.33
C GLN A 52 -1.38 -15.87 11.25
N GLN A 53 -0.07 -15.94 10.99
CA GLN A 53 0.96 -15.20 11.75
C GLN A 53 0.71 -13.68 11.72
N LEU A 54 0.40 -13.12 10.55
CA LEU A 54 0.08 -11.70 10.39
C LEU A 54 -1.12 -11.29 11.25
N VAL A 55 -2.16 -12.10 11.31
CA VAL A 55 -3.35 -11.78 12.11
C VAL A 55 -3.06 -11.91 13.61
N SER A 56 -2.33 -12.95 14.04
CA SER A 56 -2.09 -13.20 15.46
C SER A 56 -1.01 -12.30 16.06
N GLU A 57 0.09 -12.05 15.34
CA GLU A 57 1.26 -11.34 15.86
C GLU A 57 1.24 -9.86 15.50
N GLU A 58 0.71 -9.50 14.31
CA GLU A 58 0.81 -8.15 13.77
C GLU A 58 -0.48 -7.32 13.86
N ASN A 59 -1.54 -7.90 14.46
CA ASN A 59 -2.88 -7.31 14.53
C ASN A 59 -3.38 -6.83 13.17
N ILE A 60 -3.11 -7.61 12.12
CA ILE A 60 -3.61 -7.30 10.78
C ILE A 60 -5.14 -7.47 10.76
N LYS A 61 -5.85 -6.41 10.39
CA LYS A 61 -7.30 -6.42 10.11
C LYS A 61 -7.65 -5.91 8.71
N GLY A 62 -6.66 -5.40 7.98
CA GLY A 62 -6.82 -5.03 6.57
C GLY A 62 -5.70 -5.60 5.72
N VAL A 63 -5.99 -6.01 4.50
CA VAL A 63 -5.00 -6.49 3.51
C VAL A 63 -5.17 -5.74 2.20
N VAL A 64 -4.09 -5.17 1.67
CA VAL A 64 -4.05 -4.59 0.33
C VAL A 64 -3.27 -5.53 -0.59
N SER A 65 -3.97 -6.10 -1.57
CA SER A 65 -3.44 -7.05 -2.54
C SER A 65 -3.21 -6.38 -3.89
N LEU A 66 -1.94 -6.32 -4.31
CA LEU A 66 -1.52 -5.74 -5.59
C LEU A 66 -1.12 -6.83 -6.61
N THR A 67 -1.74 -8.01 -6.49
CA THR A 67 -1.57 -9.20 -7.33
C THR A 67 -2.84 -9.52 -8.10
N GLN A 68 -2.74 -10.29 -9.18
CA GLN A 68 -3.90 -10.77 -9.93
C GLN A 68 -4.44 -12.08 -9.33
N ASP A 69 -5.73 -12.38 -9.50
CA ASP A 69 -6.41 -13.51 -8.86
C ASP A 69 -5.77 -14.87 -9.18
N PHE A 70 -5.25 -15.04 -10.40
CA PHE A 70 -4.54 -16.26 -10.80
C PHE A 70 -3.18 -16.45 -10.11
N GLU A 71 -2.60 -15.39 -9.52
CA GLU A 71 -1.35 -15.44 -8.75
C GLU A 71 -1.58 -16.00 -7.33
N THR A 72 -2.85 -16.10 -6.90
CA THR A 72 -3.26 -16.34 -5.51
C THR A 72 -4.03 -17.65 -5.28
N GLU A 73 -4.60 -18.26 -6.33
CA GLU A 73 -5.41 -19.48 -6.23
C GLU A 73 -4.68 -20.61 -5.49
N GLY A 74 -5.24 -21.03 -4.35
CA GLY A 74 -4.77 -22.16 -3.55
C GLY A 74 -3.60 -21.89 -2.61
N ILE A 75 -2.93 -20.73 -2.70
CA ILE A 75 -1.74 -20.42 -1.88
C ILE A 75 -2.05 -19.39 -0.78
N THR A 76 -2.76 -18.31 -1.13
CA THR A 76 -3.16 -17.28 -0.17
C THR A 76 -4.60 -17.52 0.30
N PRO A 77 -5.02 -16.94 1.43
CA PRO A 77 -6.43 -16.96 1.82
C PRO A 77 -7.29 -16.30 0.74
N SER A 78 -8.44 -16.91 0.46
CA SER A 78 -9.53 -16.29 -0.28
C SER A 78 -10.14 -15.12 0.51
N GLU A 79 -10.93 -14.27 -0.15
CA GLU A 79 -11.68 -13.20 0.51
C GLU A 79 -12.54 -13.73 1.66
N LYS A 80 -13.18 -14.89 1.47
CA LYS A 80 -13.96 -15.55 2.53
C LYS A 80 -13.08 -15.95 3.71
N GLU A 81 -11.93 -16.58 3.47
CA GLU A 81 -11.01 -16.99 4.55
C GLU A 81 -10.44 -15.78 5.29
N TRP A 82 -10.15 -14.67 4.60
CA TRP A 82 -9.77 -13.41 5.25
C TRP A 82 -10.89 -12.88 6.15
N ASN A 83 -12.12 -12.84 5.64
CA ASN A 83 -13.28 -12.40 6.41
C ASN A 83 -13.53 -13.30 7.64
N ASP A 84 -13.39 -14.62 7.49
CA ASP A 84 -13.49 -15.59 8.59
C ASP A 84 -12.41 -15.34 9.67
N MET A 85 -11.26 -14.77 9.29
CA MET A 85 -10.19 -14.33 10.20
C MET A 85 -10.39 -12.90 10.74
N GLY A 86 -11.48 -12.22 10.36
CA GLY A 86 -11.77 -10.83 10.72
C GLY A 86 -10.87 -9.82 10.01
N VAL A 87 -10.45 -10.12 8.78
CA VAL A 87 -9.58 -9.27 7.95
C VAL A 87 -10.34 -8.84 6.70
N GLU A 88 -10.39 -7.54 6.45
CA GLU A 88 -10.95 -6.97 5.23
C GLU A 88 -9.89 -6.96 4.11
N GLN A 89 -10.25 -7.38 2.90
CA GLN A 89 -9.34 -7.40 1.76
C GLN A 89 -9.70 -6.35 0.72
N LEU A 90 -8.71 -5.53 0.33
CA LEU A 90 -8.77 -4.66 -0.83
C LEU A 90 -7.91 -5.22 -1.98
N MET A 91 -8.56 -5.57 -3.08
CA MET A 91 -7.89 -5.87 -4.34
C MET A 91 -7.64 -4.57 -5.12
N ALA A 92 -6.37 -4.15 -5.20
CA ALA A 92 -5.95 -2.91 -5.87
C ALA A 92 -5.18 -3.18 -7.19
N SER A 93 -5.38 -4.36 -7.77
CA SER A 93 -4.72 -4.79 -9.01
C SER A 93 -5.43 -4.22 -10.23
N THR A 94 -4.66 -3.74 -11.21
CA THR A 94 -5.12 -3.48 -12.58
C THR A 94 -4.18 -4.14 -13.59
N VAL A 95 -4.72 -4.39 -14.78
CA VAL A 95 -4.24 -5.29 -15.86
C VAL A 95 -2.92 -4.86 -16.51
N ASP A 96 -2.21 -3.90 -15.96
CA ASP A 96 -1.05 -3.32 -16.63
C ASP A 96 0.24 -4.05 -16.24
N PHE A 97 0.80 -4.75 -17.23
CA PHE A 97 2.15 -5.33 -17.27
C PHE A 97 3.29 -4.32 -16.97
N THR A 98 2.96 -3.07 -16.65
CA THR A 98 3.88 -1.95 -16.36
C THR A 98 4.51 -2.03 -14.98
N GLY A 99 3.99 -2.88 -14.08
CA GLY A 99 4.56 -3.13 -12.75
C GLY A 99 4.40 -1.97 -11.76
N THR A 100 3.47 -1.03 -12.03
CA THR A 100 3.15 0.10 -11.15
C THR A 100 1.63 0.26 -11.04
N PRO A 101 1.05 0.39 -9.84
CA PRO A 101 -0.38 0.62 -9.69
C PRO A 101 -0.81 1.97 -10.27
N SER A 102 -2.06 2.08 -10.74
CA SER A 102 -2.63 3.35 -11.20
C SER A 102 -2.72 4.35 -10.04
N GLN A 103 -2.73 5.65 -10.33
CA GLN A 103 -2.88 6.68 -9.31
C GLN A 103 -4.20 6.56 -8.52
N GLU A 104 -5.27 6.10 -9.18
CA GLU A 104 -6.54 5.78 -8.53
C GLU A 104 -6.40 4.63 -7.54
N ASN A 105 -5.77 3.51 -7.94
CA ASN A 105 -5.55 2.38 -7.04
C ASN A 105 -4.63 2.73 -5.88
N ILE A 106 -3.63 3.58 -6.11
CA ILE A 106 -2.78 4.11 -5.04
C ILE A 106 -3.63 4.88 -4.04
N ARG A 107 -4.43 5.86 -4.48
CA ARG A 107 -5.31 6.64 -3.58
C ARG A 107 -6.27 5.75 -2.81
N ARG A 108 -6.98 4.86 -3.51
CA ARG A 108 -7.89 3.89 -2.88
C ARG A 108 -7.20 3.03 -1.83
N SER A 109 -5.96 2.59 -2.10
CA SER A 109 -5.17 1.82 -1.14
C SER A 109 -4.78 2.65 0.08
N VAL A 110 -4.36 3.91 -0.12
CA VAL A 110 -4.01 4.82 0.98
C VAL A 110 -5.25 5.12 1.82
N ASP A 111 -6.40 5.40 1.22
CA ASP A 111 -7.64 5.66 1.94
C ASP A 111 -8.07 4.45 2.78
N PHE A 112 -7.99 3.24 2.22
CA PHE A 112 -8.23 2.00 2.94
C PHE A 112 -7.28 1.85 4.15
N MET A 113 -5.99 2.12 3.95
CA MET A 113 -5.00 2.10 5.05
C MET A 113 -5.35 3.11 6.15
N MET A 114 -5.80 4.31 5.77
CA MET A 114 -6.21 5.35 6.72
C MET A 114 -7.44 4.96 7.54
N GLN A 115 -8.43 4.31 6.91
CA GLN A 115 -9.63 3.83 7.61
C GLN A 115 -9.29 2.78 8.69
N HIS A 116 -8.37 1.86 8.40
CA HIS A 116 -7.90 0.89 9.40
C HIS A 116 -7.08 1.56 10.50
N ARG A 117 -6.21 2.50 10.15
CA ARG A 117 -5.43 3.28 11.13
C ARG A 117 -6.34 3.98 12.14
N GLN A 118 -7.44 4.59 11.70
CA GLN A 118 -8.42 5.24 12.60
C GLN A 118 -9.08 4.26 13.59
N LYS A 119 -9.14 2.97 13.24
CA LYS A 119 -9.67 1.89 14.08
C LYS A 119 -8.60 1.21 14.93
N ASN A 120 -7.37 1.75 14.98
CA ASN A 120 -6.20 1.12 15.61
C ASN A 120 -5.87 -0.28 15.05
N ASN A 121 -6.18 -0.49 13.77
CA ASN A 121 -5.92 -1.74 13.08
C ASN A 121 -4.67 -1.63 12.21
N SER A 122 -3.91 -2.73 12.12
CA SER A 122 -2.80 -2.81 11.19
C SER A 122 -3.26 -3.27 9.80
N VAL A 123 -2.55 -2.81 8.77
CA VAL A 123 -2.77 -3.19 7.37
C VAL A 123 -1.54 -3.85 6.78
N TYR A 124 -1.75 -4.99 6.13
CA TYR A 124 -0.72 -5.70 5.38
C TYR A 124 -0.80 -5.36 3.90
N VAL A 125 0.25 -4.74 3.37
CA VAL A 125 0.34 -4.35 1.95
C VAL A 125 1.30 -5.28 1.23
N HIS A 126 0.81 -6.00 0.21
CA HIS A 126 1.64 -6.99 -0.47
C HIS A 126 1.53 -6.95 -1.99
N CYS A 127 2.55 -7.53 -2.61
CA CYS A 127 2.52 -7.93 -4.01
C CYS A 127 3.05 -9.37 -4.09
N LYS A 128 3.85 -9.72 -5.11
CA LYS A 128 4.51 -11.02 -5.17
C LYS A 128 5.63 -11.16 -4.12
N ALA A 129 6.65 -10.31 -4.21
CA ALA A 129 7.85 -10.36 -3.36
C ALA A 129 7.92 -9.23 -2.31
N GLY A 130 6.99 -8.28 -2.36
CA GLY A 130 6.98 -7.14 -1.46
C GLY A 130 8.13 -6.15 -1.70
N ARG A 131 8.51 -5.91 -2.97
CA ARG A 131 9.70 -5.11 -3.32
C ARG A 131 9.42 -3.89 -4.18
N THR A 132 8.34 -3.92 -4.95
CA THR A 132 8.07 -2.90 -5.98
C THR A 132 6.66 -2.34 -5.82
N ARG A 133 5.62 -3.00 -6.36
CA ARG A 133 4.22 -2.53 -6.33
C ARG A 133 3.73 -2.11 -4.93
N SER A 134 3.90 -2.98 -3.94
CA SER A 134 3.49 -2.70 -2.55
C SER A 134 4.32 -1.60 -1.91
N VAL A 135 5.62 -1.54 -2.19
CA VAL A 135 6.50 -0.48 -1.70
C VAL A 135 6.09 0.87 -2.27
N THR A 136 5.66 0.94 -3.54
CA THR A 136 5.12 2.17 -4.14
C THR A 136 3.90 2.68 -3.36
N VAL A 137 2.94 1.82 -3.02
CA VAL A 137 1.75 2.21 -2.24
C VAL A 137 2.14 2.65 -0.83
N VAL A 138 3.03 1.91 -0.17
CA VAL A 138 3.50 2.25 1.20
C VAL A 138 4.25 3.58 1.23
N ALA A 139 5.07 3.88 0.21
CA ALA A 139 5.72 5.18 0.09
C ALA A 139 4.68 6.31 -0.04
N CYS A 140 3.65 6.14 -0.88
CA CYS A 140 2.57 7.12 -1.00
C CYS A 140 1.76 7.29 0.30
N TYR A 141 1.55 6.20 1.05
CA TYR A 141 0.96 6.29 2.39
C TYR A 141 1.83 7.13 3.34
N LEU A 142 3.15 6.91 3.37
CA LEU A 142 4.06 7.68 4.23
C LEU A 142 4.09 9.18 3.87
N ILE A 143 4.06 9.49 2.57
CA ILE A 143 3.90 10.86 2.08
C ILE A 143 2.60 11.47 2.65
N HIS A 144 1.49 10.74 2.54
CA HIS A 144 0.19 11.22 3.02
C HIS A 144 0.18 11.48 4.53
N VAL A 145 0.76 10.58 5.34
CA VAL A 145 0.65 10.67 6.80
C VAL A 145 1.71 11.54 7.47
N ASN A 146 2.90 11.66 6.86
CA ASN A 146 4.05 12.34 7.45
C ASN A 146 4.49 13.59 6.67
N GLN A 147 3.81 13.91 5.54
CA GLN A 147 4.19 15.01 4.65
C GLN A 147 5.64 14.89 4.14
N MET A 148 6.12 13.66 4.01
CA MET A 148 7.45 13.35 3.48
C MET A 148 7.52 13.68 1.99
N THR A 149 8.70 14.07 1.54
CA THR A 149 9.05 14.06 0.12
C THR A 149 9.08 12.62 -0.41
N PRO A 150 8.94 12.41 -1.74
CA PRO A 150 9.09 11.09 -2.35
C PRO A 150 10.37 10.36 -1.95
N GLU A 151 11.50 11.08 -1.90
CA GLU A 151 12.81 10.57 -1.53
C GLU A 151 12.83 10.10 -0.08
N GLU A 152 12.37 10.95 0.85
CA GLU A 152 12.31 10.62 2.28
C GLU A 152 11.43 9.39 2.55
N ALA A 153 10.28 9.30 1.89
CA ALA A 153 9.39 8.15 2.03
C ALA A 153 10.05 6.87 1.52
N VAL A 154 10.74 6.91 0.37
CA VAL A 154 11.45 5.75 -0.18
C VAL A 154 12.60 5.32 0.72
N ASP A 155 13.41 6.26 1.20
CA ASP A 155 14.53 5.98 2.09
C ASP A 155 14.05 5.44 3.44
N PHE A 156 12.93 5.94 3.96
CA PHE A 156 12.31 5.40 5.16
C PHE A 156 11.91 3.93 4.98
N VAL A 157 11.22 3.58 3.88
CA VAL A 157 10.87 2.16 3.62
C VAL A 157 12.13 1.32 3.42
N LYS A 158 13.15 1.85 2.74
CA LYS A 158 14.44 1.15 2.53
C LYS A 158 15.15 0.86 3.85
N SER A 159 15.09 1.77 4.82
CA SER A 159 15.67 1.55 6.16
C SER A 159 15.02 0.37 6.90
N LYS A 160 13.72 0.13 6.68
CA LYS A 160 12.97 -0.99 7.26
C LYS A 160 13.06 -2.27 6.45
N ARG A 161 13.23 -2.15 5.13
CA ARG A 161 13.27 -3.27 4.18
C ARG A 161 14.38 -3.04 3.12
N PRO A 162 15.64 -3.37 3.42
CA PRO A 162 16.79 -3.01 2.56
C PRO A 162 16.74 -3.54 1.12
N HIS A 163 15.96 -4.61 0.88
CA HIS A 163 15.85 -5.26 -0.42
C HIS A 163 14.73 -4.71 -1.32
N ILE A 164 14.17 -3.52 -1.06
CA ILE A 164 13.24 -2.89 -2.00
C ILE A 164 13.87 -2.70 -3.39
N TRP A 165 13.02 -2.64 -4.41
CA TRP A 165 13.44 -2.46 -5.80
C TRP A 165 12.46 -1.54 -6.53
N LEU A 166 12.74 -0.24 -6.53
CA LEU A 166 11.99 0.78 -7.26
C LEU A 166 12.80 1.24 -8.47
N ARG A 167 12.16 1.28 -9.64
CA ARG A 167 12.73 1.83 -10.88
C ARG A 167 12.08 3.18 -11.19
N GLU A 168 12.54 3.84 -12.24
CA GLU A 168 12.04 5.15 -12.67
C GLU A 168 10.52 5.23 -12.77
N LYS A 169 9.84 4.21 -13.29
CA LYS A 169 8.37 4.20 -13.41
C LYS A 169 7.68 4.29 -12.04
N GLN A 170 8.17 3.53 -11.06
CA GLN A 170 7.61 3.58 -9.71
C GLN A 170 7.91 4.92 -9.04
N LEU A 171 9.13 5.43 -9.17
CA LEU A 171 9.49 6.75 -8.64
C LEU A 171 8.61 7.84 -9.25
N LYS A 172 8.46 7.88 -10.58
CA LYS A 172 7.54 8.81 -11.28
C LYS A 172 6.11 8.72 -10.76
N SER A 173 5.63 7.51 -10.45
CA SER A 173 4.30 7.31 -9.87
C SER A 173 4.19 7.87 -8.44
N ILE A 174 5.23 7.73 -7.61
CA ILE A 174 5.29 8.33 -6.27
C ILE A 174 5.30 9.86 -6.38
N HIS A 175 6.10 10.44 -7.28
CA HIS A 175 6.10 11.89 -7.53
C HIS A 175 4.75 12.40 -8.03
N ALA A 176 4.08 11.65 -8.92
CA ALA A 176 2.74 12.02 -9.40
C ALA A 176 1.72 12.06 -8.25
N PHE A 177 1.80 11.10 -7.31
CA PHE A 177 0.96 11.11 -6.12
C PHE A 177 1.25 12.31 -5.22
N TYR A 178 2.54 12.62 -4.97
CA TYR A 178 2.97 13.77 -4.18
C TYR A 178 2.45 15.09 -4.75
N ASN A 179 2.64 15.33 -6.06
CA ASN A 179 2.20 16.56 -6.73
C ASN A 179 0.68 16.73 -6.73
N GLY A 180 -0.06 15.62 -6.84
CA GLY A 180 -1.53 15.66 -6.73
C GLY A 180 -2.01 15.99 -5.32
N SER A 181 -1.24 15.60 -4.30
CA SER A 181 -1.55 15.87 -2.90
C SER A 181 -1.29 17.33 -2.53
N THR A 182 -0.15 17.90 -2.96
CA THR A 182 0.20 19.30 -2.71
C THR A 182 -0.75 20.30 -3.39
N SER A 183 -1.30 19.95 -4.56
CA SER A 183 -2.27 20.78 -5.27
C SER A 183 -3.64 20.90 -4.56
N SER A 184 -3.95 19.99 -3.63
CA SER A 184 -5.20 20.04 -2.84
C SER A 184 -5.09 20.91 -1.58
N VAL A 185 -3.87 21.30 -1.19
CA VAL A 185 -3.60 22.11 0.01
C VAL A 185 -3.62 23.62 -0.31
N SER A 186 -3.53 24.02 -1.57
CA SER A 186 -3.48 25.44 -2.00
C SER A 186 -4.85 26.10 -2.22
N SER A 187 -5.98 25.43 -1.94
CA SER A 187 -7.33 25.96 -2.11
C SER A 187 -8.08 26.23 -0.79
N SER A 188 -7.39 26.76 0.21
CA SER A 188 -8.04 27.43 1.36
C SER A 188 -7.78 28.95 1.27
N PRO A 189 -8.80 29.82 1.10
CA PRO A 189 -8.60 31.25 1.04
C PRO A 189 -8.31 31.81 2.43
N SER A 190 -7.12 32.38 2.59
CA SER A 190 -6.76 33.29 3.67
C SER A 190 -7.62 34.57 3.60
N THR A 191 -8.27 34.87 4.72
CA THR A 191 -8.50 36.20 5.30
C THR A 191 -8.59 37.40 4.34
N THR A 192 -9.80 37.97 4.19
CA THR A 192 -9.97 39.39 3.88
C THR A 192 -10.45 40.13 5.13
N THR A 193 -9.60 41.03 5.58
CA THR A 193 -9.84 42.05 6.59
C THR A 193 -10.70 43.22 6.07
N VAL A 194 -11.46 43.82 7.00
CA VAL A 194 -11.93 45.24 7.07
C VAL A 194 -13.23 45.59 6.30
N ASN A 195 -14.30 46.02 7.00
CA ASN A 195 -14.48 47.43 7.39
C ASN A 195 -15.72 47.76 8.26
N SER A 196 -15.47 48.66 9.21
CA SER A 196 -16.28 49.61 9.99
C SER A 196 -17.78 49.83 9.69
N SER A 197 -18.61 49.83 10.74
CA SER A 197 -19.47 50.94 11.23
C SER A 197 -20.60 50.41 12.13
N ASN A 198 -20.74 50.91 13.37
CA ASN A 198 -21.82 51.85 13.71
C ASN A 198 -21.79 52.28 15.19
N SER A 199 -22.10 53.57 15.37
CA SER A 199 -22.30 54.30 16.62
C SER A 199 -23.62 53.98 17.34
N SER A 200 -23.74 54.50 18.58
CA SER A 200 -24.94 54.70 19.44
C SER A 200 -25.03 53.72 20.62
N SER A 201 -25.35 54.09 21.86
CA SER A 201 -25.63 55.35 22.55
C SER A 201 -25.77 54.99 24.06
N LEU A 202 -25.37 55.89 24.97
CA LEU A 202 -25.71 55.81 26.41
C LEU A 202 -26.87 56.79 26.69
N PRO A 203 -27.79 56.45 27.63
CA PRO A 203 -28.22 57.49 28.56
C PRO A 203 -28.33 57.01 30.02
N LYS A 204 -27.93 57.93 30.91
CA LYS A 204 -28.21 58.11 32.35
C LYS A 204 -27.97 56.96 33.32
#